data_AF-A0A0N4W7T8-F1
#
_entry.id   AF-A0A0N4W7T8-F1
#
_cell.length_a   1.000
_cell.length_b   1.000
_cell.length_c   1.000
_cell.angle_alpha   90.00
_cell.angle_beta   90.00
_cell.angle_gamma   90.00
#
_symmetry.space_group_name_H-M   'P 1'
#
loop_
_entity.id
_entity.type
_entity.pdbx_description
1 polymer ?
#
loop_
_entity_poly.entity_id
_entity_poly.type
_entity_poly.pdbx_seq_one_letter_code
_entity_poly.pdbx_strand_id
1 'polypeptide(L)'
;MKYALEQARDCGFELIYGRWLIDGYPKVVLFDIGSAAWKLDQWKHEMWGVTKVGVPWHDRESNDCIILGFMVAIFLQKFADAIASTQPLIVAHFHEWQSAAGLIMSRFELTFLPFSL
;
A
#
# COMPACT_ATOMS: atom_id res chain seq x y z
N MET A 1 6.21 8.65 10.38
CA MET A 1 5.91 7.25 10.77
C MET A 1 4.70 7.16 11.69
N LYS A 2 4.72 7.69 12.93
CA LYS A 2 3.56 7.61 13.84
C LYS A 2 2.27 8.15 13.21
N TYR A 3 2.32 9.35 12.64
CA TYR A 3 1.19 9.96 11.93
C TYR A 3 0.66 9.10 10.77
N ALA A 4 1.55 8.51 9.96
CA ALA A 4 1.15 7.66 8.84
C ALA A 4 0.46 6.36 9.30
N LEU A 5 0.91 5.78 10.43
CA LEU A 5 0.26 4.63 11.05
C LEU A 5 -1.12 4.98 11.60
N GLU A 6 -1.28 6.17 12.18
CA GLU A 6 -2.58 6.67 12.67
C GLU A 6 -3.54 6.89 11.49
N GLN A 7 -3.11 7.59 10.45
CA GLN A 7 -3.92 7.83 9.24
C GLN A 7 -4.35 6.54 8.54
N ALA A 8 -3.47 5.54 8.48
CA ALA A 8 -3.82 4.26 7.89
C ALA A 8 -4.80 3.45 8.77
N ARG A 9 -4.73 3.60 10.10
CA ARG A 9 -5.76 3.06 11.01
C ARG A 9 -7.10 3.79 10.89
N ASP A 10 -7.09 5.10 10.66
CA ASP A 10 -8.31 5.89 10.40
C ASP A 10 -9.02 5.44 9.11
N CYS A 11 -8.26 4.87 8.15
CA CYS A 11 -8.80 4.23 6.96
C CYS A 11 -9.41 2.83 7.23
N GLY A 12 -9.36 2.35 8.48
CA GLY A 12 -9.84 1.03 8.90
C GLY A 12 -8.84 -0.11 8.73
N PHE A 13 -7.55 0.18 8.49
CA PHE A 13 -6.52 -0.85 8.33
C PHE A 13 -5.89 -1.23 9.67
N GLU A 14 -5.75 -2.53 9.90
CA GLU A 14 -4.99 -3.04 11.03
C GLU A 14 -3.51 -3.25 10.65
N LEU A 15 -2.62 -2.66 11.46
CA LEU A 15 -1.20 -2.54 11.17
C LEU A 15 -0.38 -2.70 12.45
N ILE A 16 0.63 -3.56 12.39
CA ILE A 16 1.59 -3.77 13.47
C ILE A 16 2.92 -3.13 13.06
N TYR A 17 3.38 -2.16 13.83
CA TYR A 17 4.72 -1.58 13.68
C TYR A 17 5.65 -2.16 14.73
N GLY A 18 6.83 -2.60 14.31
CA GLY A 18 7.80 -3.22 15.20
C GLY A 18 9.17 -3.32 14.57
N ARG A 19 9.94 -4.29 15.06
CA ARG A 19 11.26 -4.60 14.54
C ARG A 19 11.39 -6.10 14.31
N TRP A 20 12.03 -6.47 13.21
CA TRP A 20 12.26 -7.87 12.90
C TRP A 20 13.44 -8.40 13.72
N LEU A 21 13.22 -9.50 14.44
CA LEU A 21 14.20 -10.14 15.33
C LEU A 21 15.25 -10.95 14.54
N ILE A 22 15.98 -10.26 13.66
CA ILE A 22 17.11 -10.78 12.90
C ILE A 22 18.28 -9.80 13.00
N ASP A 23 19.45 -10.21 12.50
CA ASP A 23 20.62 -9.34 12.42
C ASP A 23 20.31 -8.07 11.61
N GLY A 24 20.69 -6.91 12.16
CA GLY A 24 20.38 -5.58 11.63
C GLY A 24 19.12 -4.93 12.22
N TYR A 25 18.26 -5.69 12.89
CA TYR A 25 17.09 -5.20 13.64
C TYR A 25 16.22 -4.16 12.89
N PRO A 26 15.82 -4.45 11.63
CA PRO A 26 15.14 -3.48 10.78
C PRO A 26 13.74 -3.16 11.31
N LYS A 27 13.29 -1.92 11.06
CA LYS A 27 11.92 -1.49 11.36
C LYS A 27 10.98 -2.08 10.32
N VAL A 28 9.86 -2.63 10.76
CA VAL A 28 8.86 -3.28 9.89
C VAL A 28 7.45 -2.78 10.20
N VAL A 29 6.62 -2.76 9.17
CA VAL A 29 5.18 -2.57 9.26
C VAL A 29 4.53 -3.81 8.66
N LEU A 30 3.76 -4.54 9.46
CA LEU A 30 2.99 -5.70 9.02
C LEU A 30 1.55 -5.29 8.84
N PHE A 31 1.00 -5.57 7.67
CA PHE A 31 -0.37 -5.25 7.29
C PHE A 31 -1.25 -6.48 7.52
N ASP A 32 -2.34 -6.32 8.26
CA ASP A 32 -3.38 -7.34 8.29
C ASP A 32 -4.31 -7.15 7.09
N ILE A 33 -4.15 -8.02 6.09
CA ILE A 33 -4.91 -8.03 4.85
C ILE A 33 -6.41 -8.26 5.12
N GLY A 34 -6.75 -8.99 6.18
CA GLY A 34 -8.14 -9.26 6.57
C GLY A 34 -8.93 -7.99 6.89
N SER A 35 -8.28 -7.00 7.52
CA SER A 35 -8.89 -5.72 7.87
C SER A 35 -9.39 -4.90 6.67
N ALA A 36 -8.84 -5.15 5.48
CA ALA A 36 -9.19 -4.44 4.24
C ALA A 36 -9.97 -5.30 3.23
N ALA A 37 -10.35 -6.54 3.59
CA ALA A 37 -11.02 -7.46 2.66
C ALA A 37 -12.35 -6.92 2.11
N TRP A 38 -13.05 -6.06 2.86
CA TRP A 38 -14.29 -5.40 2.45
C TRP A 38 -14.12 -4.43 1.26
N LYS A 39 -12.89 -4.02 0.94
CA LYS A 39 -12.57 -3.16 -0.21
C LYS A 39 -12.24 -3.94 -1.49
N LEU A 40 -12.10 -5.27 -1.43
CA LEU A 40 -11.55 -6.07 -2.52
C LEU A 40 -12.26 -5.85 -3.86
N ASP A 41 -13.59 -5.82 -3.88
CA ASP A 41 -14.37 -5.67 -5.12
C ASP A 41 -14.13 -4.32 -5.79
N GLN A 42 -14.08 -3.25 -4.98
CA GLN A 42 -13.76 -1.91 -5.44
C GLN A 42 -12.34 -1.88 -6.02
N TRP A 43 -11.36 -2.43 -5.30
CA TRP A 43 -9.95 -2.41 -5.72
C TRP A 43 -9.67 -3.28 -6.94
N LYS A 44 -10.37 -4.40 -7.11
CA LYS A 44 -10.34 -5.17 -8.36
C LYS A 44 -10.85 -4.35 -9.54
N HIS A 45 -11.93 -3.59 -9.35
CA HIS A 45 -12.48 -2.74 -10.39
C HIS A 45 -11.51 -1.61 -10.77
N GLU A 46 -10.92 -0.93 -9.77
CA GLU A 46 -9.91 0.11 -9.98
C GLU A 46 -8.67 -0.45 -10.69
N MET A 47 -8.17 -1.61 -10.25
CA MET A 47 -7.02 -2.28 -10.85
C MET A 47 -7.27 -2.66 -12.31
N TRP A 48 -8.46 -3.20 -12.62
CA TRP A 48 -8.89 -3.46 -13.99
C TRP A 48 -8.97 -2.17 -14.81
N GLY A 49 -9.52 -1.09 -14.22
CA GLY A 49 -9.64 0.22 -14.84
C GLY A 49 -8.32 0.71 -15.41
N VAL A 50 -7.25 0.56 -14.62
CA VAL A 50 -5.91 1.05 -14.91
C VAL A 50 -5.08 0.08 -15.77
N THR A 51 -5.13 -1.22 -15.50
CA THR A 51 -4.19 -2.20 -16.08
C THR A 51 -4.81 -3.09 -17.15
N LYS A 52 -6.14 -3.22 -17.17
CA LYS A 52 -6.87 -4.25 -17.93
C LYS A 52 -6.45 -5.69 -17.56
N VAL A 53 -5.91 -5.89 -16.35
CA VAL A 53 -5.60 -7.21 -15.79
C VAL A 53 -6.75 -7.64 -14.90
N GLY A 54 -7.40 -8.75 -15.27
CA GLY A 54 -8.51 -9.32 -14.52
C GLY A 54 -8.04 -10.40 -13.56
N VAL A 55 -8.63 -10.45 -12.36
CA VAL A 55 -8.34 -11.48 -11.35
C VAL A 55 -9.59 -12.34 -11.10
N PRO A 56 -9.51 -13.66 -11.31
CA PRO A 56 -10.62 -14.57 -11.02
C PRO A 56 -11.10 -14.46 -9.57
N TRP A 57 -12.40 -14.64 -9.35
CA TRP A 57 -13.01 -14.56 -8.01
C TRP A 57 -12.41 -15.55 -7.01
N HIS A 58 -12.16 -16.78 -7.45
CA HIS A 58 -11.67 -17.87 -6.61
C HIS A 58 -10.15 -17.87 -6.38
N ASP A 59 -9.42 -16.96 -7.03
CA ASP A 59 -7.96 -16.85 -6.85
C ASP A 59 -7.64 -16.04 -5.60
N ARG A 60 -7.47 -16.75 -4.48
CA ARG A 60 -7.19 -16.14 -3.19
C ARG A 60 -5.83 -15.42 -3.15
N GLU A 61 -4.79 -16.00 -3.73
CA GLU A 61 -3.45 -15.41 -3.67
C GLU A 61 -3.43 -14.06 -4.39
N SER A 62 -3.98 -14.00 -5.61
CA SER A 62 -4.09 -12.74 -6.35
C SER A 62 -4.98 -11.72 -5.64
N ASN A 63 -6.04 -12.14 -4.96
CA ASN A 63 -6.88 -11.26 -4.15
C ASN A 63 -6.10 -10.64 -2.99
N ASP A 64 -5.34 -11.46 -2.25
CA ASP A 64 -4.54 -11.01 -1.12
C ASP A 64 -3.42 -10.05 -1.59
N CYS A 65 -2.82 -10.32 -2.75
CA CYS A 65 -1.83 -9.44 -3.39
C CYS A 65 -2.41 -8.07 -3.75
N ILE A 66 -3.64 -8.03 -4.28
CA ILE A 66 -4.34 -6.76 -4.56
C ILE A 66 -4.57 -5.99 -3.27
N ILE A 67 -5.16 -6.62 -2.26
CA ILE A 67 -5.47 -5.96 -0.98
C ILE A 67 -4.19 -5.38 -0.36
N LEU A 68 -3.13 -6.18 -0.27
CA LEU A 68 -1.84 -5.72 0.24
C LEU A 68 -1.28 -4.57 -0.59
N GLY A 69 -1.34 -4.67 -1.92
CA GLY A 69 -0.84 -3.65 -2.82
C GLY A 69 -1.50 -2.29 -2.61
N PHE A 70 -2.83 -2.26 -2.49
CA PHE A 70 -3.58 -1.04 -2.22
C PHE A 70 -3.30 -0.48 -0.83
N MET A 71 -3.26 -1.33 0.21
CA MET A 71 -2.90 -0.90 1.57
C MET A 71 -1.51 -0.26 1.60
N VAL A 72 -0.53 -0.84 0.92
CA VAL A 72 0.84 -0.32 0.83
C VAL A 72 0.87 1.01 0.07
N ALA A 73 0.19 1.12 -1.07
CA ALA A 73 0.14 2.35 -1.85
C ALA A 73 -0.48 3.51 -1.06
N ILE A 74 -1.60 3.26 -0.38
CA ILE A 74 -2.26 4.25 0.49
C ILE A 74 -1.33 4.63 1.66
N PHE A 75 -0.69 3.65 2.29
CA PHE A 75 0.25 3.93 3.38
C PHE A 75 1.44 4.79 2.90
N LEU A 76 2.01 4.50 1.72
CA LEU A 76 3.09 5.29 1.14
C LEU A 76 2.66 6.74 0.85
N GLN A 77 1.44 6.94 0.34
CA GLN A 77 0.86 8.27 0.15
C GLN A 77 0.73 9.01 1.48
N LYS A 78 0.09 8.41 2.50
CA LYS A 78 -0.03 9.03 3.84
C LYS A 78 1.32 9.28 4.49
N PHE A 79 2.29 8.39 4.25
CA PHE A 79 3.65 8.59 4.71
C PHE A 79 4.29 9.79 4.04
N ALA A 80 4.19 9.92 2.71
CA ALA A 80 4.70 11.05 1.97
C ALA A 80 4.08 12.38 2.41
N ASP A 81 2.74 12.42 2.55
CA ASP A 81 2.01 13.60 3.04
C ASP A 81 2.50 14.03 4.43
N ALA A 82 2.75 13.07 5.32
CA ALA A 82 3.22 13.33 6.68
C ALA A 82 4.58 14.02 6.76
N ILE A 83 5.40 13.88 5.71
CA ILE A 83 6.77 14.40 5.66
C ILE A 83 6.98 15.39 4.51
N ALA A 84 5.89 15.82 3.84
CA ALA A 84 5.94 16.66 2.66
C ALA A 84 6.69 17.99 2.89
N SER A 85 6.63 18.55 4.11
CA SER A 85 7.34 19.77 4.49
C SER A 85 8.87 19.67 4.38
N THR A 86 9.41 18.45 4.37
CA THR A 86 10.85 18.18 4.30
C THR A 86 11.34 17.89 2.88
N GLN A 87 10.45 17.87 1.88
CA GLN A 87 10.73 17.48 0.49
C GLN A 87 11.58 16.20 0.37
N PRO A 88 11.12 15.06 0.92
CA PRO A 88 11.94 13.86 0.99
C PRO A 88 11.95 13.08 -0.32
N LEU A 89 13.10 12.47 -0.62
CA LEU A 89 13.21 11.47 -1.67
C LEU A 89 12.81 10.10 -1.11
N ILE A 90 11.63 9.63 -1.48
CA ILE A 90 11.07 8.36 -1.02
C ILE A 90 11.31 7.29 -2.10
N VAL A 91 11.91 6.18 -1.71
CA VAL A 91 12.11 5.02 -2.58
C VAL A 91 11.30 3.85 -2.03
N ALA A 92 10.40 3.30 -2.85
CA ALA A 92 9.67 2.07 -2.56
C ALA A 92 10.20 0.95 -3.47
N HIS A 93 10.71 -0.12 -2.87
CA HIS A 93 11.24 -1.29 -3.58
C HIS A 93 10.29 -2.47 -3.35
N PHE A 94 9.85 -3.07 -4.45
CA PHE A 94 8.89 -4.17 -4.49
C PHE A 94 9.61 -5.44 -4.98
N HIS A 95 9.44 -6.54 -4.25
CA HIS A 95 10.03 -7.83 -4.56
C HIS A 95 8.95 -8.80 -5.05
N GLU A 96 9.19 -9.44 -6.19
CA GLU A 96 8.29 -10.40 -6.84
C GLU A 96 6.92 -9.85 -7.26
N TRP A 97 6.19 -10.66 -8.04
CA TRP A 97 4.90 -10.29 -8.62
C TRP A 97 3.81 -10.07 -7.55
N GLN A 98 3.91 -10.74 -6.41
CA GLN A 98 2.94 -10.62 -5.30
C GLN A 98 2.88 -9.19 -4.74
N SER A 99 3.97 -8.42 -4.84
CA SER A 99 4.02 -7.02 -4.41
C SER A 99 3.78 -6.01 -5.55
N ALA A 100 3.65 -6.49 -6.79
CA ALA A 100 3.55 -5.64 -7.97
C ALA A 100 2.29 -4.76 -7.98
N ALA A 101 1.19 -5.22 -7.37
CA ALA A 101 -0.02 -4.39 -7.19
C ALA A 101 0.31 -3.09 -6.44
N GLY A 102 1.17 -3.15 -5.42
CA GLY A 102 1.63 -1.97 -4.69
C GLY A 102 2.46 -1.03 -5.56
N LEU A 103 3.33 -1.55 -6.43
CA LEU A 103 4.11 -0.74 -7.38
C LEU A 103 3.19 -0.02 -8.37
N ILE A 104 2.24 -0.76 -8.96
CA ILE A 104 1.30 -0.22 -9.94
C ILE A 104 0.48 0.87 -9.28
N MET A 105 -0.18 0.57 -8.16
CA MET A 105 -1.03 1.55 -7.50
C MET A 105 -0.25 2.73 -6.95
N SER A 106 0.98 2.54 -6.45
CA SER A 106 1.83 3.67 -6.05
C SER A 106 2.11 4.61 -7.22
N ARG A 107 2.27 4.11 -8.46
CA ARG A 107 2.42 4.99 -9.62
C ARG A 107 1.14 5.81 -9.87
N PHE A 108 -0.03 5.18 -9.84
CA PHE A 108 -1.28 5.87 -10.21
C PHE A 108 -1.81 6.78 -9.09
N GLU A 109 -1.76 6.35 -7.84
CA GLU A 109 -2.21 7.11 -6.67
C GLU A 109 -1.27 8.27 -6.31
N LEU A 110 0.04 8.12 -6.49
CA LEU A 110 1.00 9.21 -6.23
C LEU A 110 1.04 10.24 -7.36
N THR A 111 0.50 9.94 -8.55
CA THR A 111 0.39 10.92 -9.65
C THR A 111 -0.74 11.93 -9.42
N PHE A 112 -1.68 11.64 -8.50
CA PHE A 112 -2.70 12.62 -8.07
C PHE A 112 -2.20 13.61 -7.01
N LEU A 113 -0.90 13.60 -6.66
CA LEU A 113 -0.29 14.77 -6.03
C LEU A 113 -0.23 15.87 -7.10
N PRO A 114 -0.99 16.97 -6.97
CA PRO A 114 -0.67 18.13 -7.77
C PRO A 114 0.72 18.57 -7.32
N PHE A 115 1.73 18.33 -8.16
CA PHE A 115 2.85 19.25 -8.24
C PHE A 115 2.28 20.57 -8.79
N SER A 116 1.56 21.30 -7.94
CA SER A 116 1.29 22.72 -8.15
C SER A 116 2.61 23.43 -7.91
N LEU A 117 3.29 23.76 -9.01
CA LEU A 117 4.27 24.84 -9.07
C LEU A 117 3.63 26.16 -8.61
#